data_AF-A0A2V9ZKJ4-F1
#
_entry.id   AF-A0A2V9ZKJ4-F1
#
_cell.length_a   1.000
_cell.length_b   1.000
_cell.length_c   1.000
_cell.angle_alpha   90.00
_cell.angle_beta   90.00
_cell.angle_gamma   90.00
#
_symmetry.space_group_name_H-M   'P 1'
#
loop_
_entity.id
_entity.type
_entity.pdbx_description
1 polymer ?
#
loop_
_entity_poly.entity_id
_entity_poly.type
_entity_poly.pdbx_seq_one_letter_code
_entity_poly.pdbx_strand_id
1 'polypeptide(L)' 'MPIEPEFGKTSEQIAQELAAARRLLQTLEKKIGEHPEIGQAILKLEMALNMLGVQTAGML' A
#
# COMPACT_ATOMS: atom_id res chain seq x y z
N MET A 1 -15.73 -14.52 -23.78
CA MET A 1 -14.82 -13.38 -23.60
C MET A 1 -13.75 -13.84 -22.62
N PRO A 2 -12.48 -13.98 -23.02
CA PRO A 2 -11.44 -14.37 -22.07
C PRO A 2 -11.17 -13.17 -21.16
N ILE A 3 -11.28 -13.39 -19.86
CA ILE A 3 -10.82 -12.46 -18.81
C ILE A 3 -9.30 -12.48 -18.85
N GLU A 4 -8.70 -11.56 -19.60
CA GLU A 4 -7.26 -11.32 -19.56
C GLU A 4 -6.88 -10.87 -18.14
N PRO A 5 -5.83 -11.47 -17.53
CA PRO A 5 -5.36 -11.01 -16.24
C PRO A 5 -4.84 -9.57 -16.40
N GLU A 6 -5.38 -8.62 -15.64
CA GLU A 6 -4.93 -7.22 -15.64
C GLU A 6 -3.51 -7.10 -15.06
N PHE A 7 -2.50 -7.52 -15.82
CA PHE A 7 -1.10 -7.15 -15.64
C PHE A 7 -0.92 -5.70 -16.07
N GLY A 8 -1.52 -4.77 -15.33
CA GLY A 8 -1.64 -3.38 -15.76
C GLY A 8 -1.49 -2.33 -14.67
N LYS A 9 -1.11 -2.70 -13.44
CA LYS A 9 -0.82 -1.68 -12.41
C LYS A 9 0.66 -1.29 -12.47
N THR A 10 0.93 -0.08 -12.94
CA THR A 10 2.26 0.53 -12.84
C THR A 10 2.68 0.64 -11.37
N SER A 11 3.98 0.67 -11.09
CA SER A 11 4.48 0.84 -9.71
C SER A 11 3.84 2.06 -9.01
N GLU A 12 3.53 3.10 -9.78
CA GLU A 12 2.85 4.31 -9.33
C GLU A 12 1.39 4.05 -8.92
N GLN A 13 0.64 3.25 -9.69
CA GLN A 13 -0.72 2.84 -9.33
C GLN A 13 -0.72 1.94 -8.09
N ILE A 14 0.24 1.03 -7.97
CA ILE A 14 0.40 0.19 -6.77
C ILE A 14 0.71 1.07 -5.54
N ALA A 15 1.60 2.07 -5.70
CA ALA A 15 1.92 3.01 -4.65
C ALA A 15 0.71 3.86 -4.22
N GLN A 16 -0.14 4.30 -5.16
CA GLN A 16 -1.37 5.02 -4.85
C GLN A 16 -2.37 4.18 -4.07
N GLU A 17 -2.57 2.91 -4.45
CA GLU A 17 -3.46 1.98 -3.75
C GLU A 17 -2.98 1.69 -2.32
N LEU A 18 -1.68 1.47 -2.15
CA LEU A 18 -1.05 1.27 -0.84
C LEU A 18 -1.16 2.53 0.05
N ALA A 19 -0.99 3.72 -0.54
CA ALA A 19 -1.20 4.98 0.17
C ALA A 19 -2.66 5.18 0.60
N ALA A 20 -3.62 4.78 -0.24
CA ALA A 20 -5.05 4.78 0.10
C ALA A 20 -5.36 3.80 1.24
N ALA A 21 -4.84 2.57 1.18
CA ALA A 21 -4.98 1.58 2.24
C ALA A 21 -4.42 2.08 3.58
N ARG A 22 -3.25 2.72 3.56
CA ARG A 22 -2.65 3.33 4.75
C ARG A 22 -3.55 4.42 5.36
N ARG A 23 -4.10 5.32 4.55
CA ARG A 23 -5.02 6.38 5.03
C ARG A 23 -6.28 5.79 5.68
N LEU A 24 -6.78 4.70 5.11
CA LEU A 24 -7.97 4.01 5.62
C LEU A 24 -7.68 3.38 7.00
N LEU A 25 -6.52 2.73 7.17
CA LEU A 25 -6.07 2.20 8.45
C LEU A 25 -5.84 3.30 9.50
N GLN A 26 -5.21 4.42 9.13
CA GLN A 26 -5.04 5.57 10.04
C GLN A 26 -6.38 6.18 10.46
N THR A 27 -7.35 6.20 9.55
CA THR A 27 -8.71 6.69 9.85
C THR A 27 -9.44 5.72 10.77
N LEU A 28 -9.24 4.42 10.58
CA LEU A 28 -9.74 3.38 11.48
C LEU A 28 -9.11 3.55 12.86
N GLU A 29 -7.79 3.61 12.99
CA GLU A 29 -7.09 3.82 14.27
C GLU A 29 -7.64 5.02 15.05
N LYS A 30 -7.88 6.15 14.37
CA LYS A 30 -8.50 7.34 14.99
C LYS A 30 -9.93 7.13 15.48
N LYS A 31 -10.70 6.23 14.84
CA LYS A 31 -12.11 5.96 15.17
C LYS A 31 -12.28 4.87 16.22
N ILE A 32 -11.44 3.84 16.21
CA ILE A 32 -11.54 2.67 17.10
C ILE A 32 -10.53 2.70 18.27
N GLY A 33 -9.62 3.68 18.31
CA GLY A 33 -8.56 3.79 19.31
C GLY A 33 -7.25 3.15 18.85
N GLU A 34 -6.18 3.29 19.63
CA GLU A 34 -4.91 2.64 19.32
C GLU A 34 -5.05 1.11 19.42
N HIS A 35 -4.98 0.45 18.25
CA HIS A 35 -4.91 -1.01 18.16
C HIS A 35 -3.53 -1.39 17.61
N PRO A 36 -2.73 -2.17 18.35
CA PRO A 36 -1.39 -2.56 17.92
C PRO A 36 -1.39 -3.32 16.57
N GLU A 37 -2.46 -4.03 16.25
CA GLU A 37 -2.66 -4.72 14.97
C GLU A 37 -2.82 -3.75 13.79
N ILE A 38 -3.45 -2.59 14.00
CA ILE A 38 -3.60 -1.55 12.98
C ILE A 38 -2.25 -0.87 12.72
N GLY A 39 -1.51 -0.56 13.78
CA GLY A 39 -0.15 -0.04 13.68
C GLY A 39 0.78 -1.01 12.93
N GLN A 40 0.69 -2.31 13.22
CA GLN A 40 1.42 -3.36 12.48
C GLN A 40 1.04 -3.41 10.99
N ALA A 41 -0.24 -3.28 10.67
CA ALA A 41 -0.70 -3.25 9.28
C ALA A 41 -0.20 -2.01 8.54
N ILE A 42 -0.23 -0.83 9.17
CA ILE A 42 0.34 0.41 8.62
C ILE A 42 1.84 0.24 8.35
N LEU A 43 2.59 -0.29 9.33
CA LEU A 43 4.04 -0.49 9.21
C LEU A 43 4.39 -1.45 8.04
N LYS A 44 3.62 -2.53 7.87
CA LYS A 44 3.80 -3.48 6.76
C LYS A 44 3.51 -2.82 5.40
N LEU A 45 2.51 -1.94 5.32
CA LEU A 45 2.22 -1.16 4.12
C LEU A 45 3.33 -0.17 3.79
N GLU A 46 3.90 0.50 4.80
CA GLU A 46 5.05 1.40 4.61
C GLU A 46 6.29 0.65 4.10
N MET A 47 6.56 -0.54 4.64
CA MET A 47 7.64 -1.40 4.13
C MET A 47 7.39 -1.82 2.68
N ALA A 48 6.16 -2.20 2.33
CA ALA A 48 5.81 -2.55 0.95
C ALA A 48 6.01 -1.38 -0.01
N LEU A 49 5.61 -0.16 0.39
CA LEU A 49 5.85 1.07 -0.36
C LEU A 49 7.34 1.37 -0.52
N ASN A 50 8.15 1.20 0.54
CA ASN A 50 9.58 1.42 0.46
C ASN A 50 10.26 0.42 -0.49
N MET A 51 9.85 -0.85 -0.46
CA MET A 51 10.34 -1.87 -1.41
C MET A 51 9.96 -1.53 -2.86
N LEU A 52 8.76 -1.00 -3.10
CA LEU A 52 8.36 -0.54 -4.43
C LEU A 52 9.12 0.71 -4.87
N GLY A 53 9.39 1.64 -3.96
CA GLY A 53 10.21 2.83 -4.18
C GLY A 53 11.67 2.51 -4.48
N VAL A 54 12.24 1.50 -3.81
CA VAL A 54 13.59 0.97 -4.11
C VAL A 54 13.61 0.29 -5.48
N GLN A 55 12.57 -0.48 -5.84
CA GLN A 55 12.46 -1.08 -7.16
C GLN A 55 12.31 -0.06 -8.29
N THR A 56 11.67 1.09 -8.04
CA THR A 56 11.56 2.18 -9.01
C THR A 56 12.81 3.05 -9.09
N ALA A 57 13.52 3.28 -7.98
CA ALA A 57 14.79 4.01 -7.97
C ALA A 57 15.96 3.24 -8.62
N GLY A 58 15.90 1.90 -8.67
CA GLY A 58 16.89 1.07 -9.38
C GLY A 58 16.66 0.93 -10.88
N MET A 59 15.59 1.54 -11.43
CA MET A 59 15.19 1.45 -12.84
C MET A 59 15.33 2.78 -13.59
N LEU A 60 15.96 3.79 -12.98
CA LEU A 60 16.28 5.10 -13.58
C LEU A 60 17.74 5.21 -14.00
#